data_AF-A0A8H9G9X3-F1
#
_entry.id   AF-A0A8H9G9X3-F1
#
_cell.length_a   1.000
_cell.length_b   1.000
_cell.length_c   1.000
_cell.angle_alpha   90.00
_cell.angle_beta   90.00
_cell.angle_gamma   90.00
#
_symmetry.space_group_name_H-M   'P 1'
#
loop_
_entity.id
_entity.type
_entity.pdbx_description
1 polymer ?
#
loop_
_entity_poly.entity_id
_entity_poly.type
_entity_poly.pdbx_seq_one_letter_code
_entity_poly.pdbx_strand_id
1 'polypeptide(L)'
;MNALDRVLVAAAVAISPAAHRETRREQWAADVQGAAELDLSPTALAFGAFTTALFHRRADRRTTWGTTMTAVPLDVRPEPHRVRTVPVLVAVAIASLLASGVWLLLQQNAGSATQRVVGMLAGQALVHVVPGVAVAVAVLLLRATAPRRRIGASMVLAATVVMVLVPSLPVTGPIPFEFSLLLTLVPLVGWFVATSTPWAAWSFAVLPMVLVSAEHTGALWTLLPAQWNSILFGVPYLALILAGFLGSRFSTDRSRRFVVPEGALVDKSV
;
A
#
# COMPACT_ATOMS: atom_id res chain seq x y z
N MET A 1 1.97 -29.09 1.21
CA MET A 1 1.33 -27.77 0.95
C MET A 1 0.10 -27.59 1.84
N ASN A 2 0.10 -26.57 2.70
CA ASN A 2 -1.02 -26.29 3.62
C ASN A 2 -2.10 -25.40 2.96
N ALA A 3 -3.18 -25.08 3.67
CA ALA A 3 -4.27 -24.25 3.14
C ALA A 3 -3.85 -22.79 2.89
N LEU A 4 -2.99 -22.23 3.75
CA LEU A 4 -2.47 -20.87 3.63
C LEU A 4 -1.62 -20.72 2.36
N ASP A 5 -0.73 -21.67 2.08
CA ASP A 5 0.14 -21.66 0.90
C ASP A 5 -0.69 -21.63 -0.38
N ARG A 6 -1.76 -22.44 -0.45
CA ARG A 6 -2.70 -22.47 -1.58
C ARG A 6 -3.39 -21.11 -1.77
N VAL A 7 -3.84 -20.49 -0.69
CA VAL A 7 -4.49 -19.18 -0.72
C VAL A 7 -3.52 -18.10 -1.21
N LEU A 8 -2.28 -18.12 -0.72
CA LEU A 8 -1.23 -17.17 -1.13
C LEU A 8 -0.89 -17.32 -2.62
N VAL A 9 -0.69 -18.55 -3.11
CA VAL A 9 -0.42 -18.81 -4.53
C VAL A 9 -1.63 -18.42 -5.39
N ALA A 10 -2.86 -18.75 -4.98
CA ALA A 10 -4.07 -18.35 -5.70
C ALA A 10 -4.22 -16.83 -5.80
N ALA A 11 -3.97 -16.11 -4.70
CA ALA A 11 -3.97 -14.65 -4.69
C ALA A 11 -2.87 -14.07 -5.59
N ALA A 12 -1.66 -14.65 -5.55
CA ALA A 12 -0.55 -14.27 -6.41
C ALA A 12 -0.91 -14.40 -7.90
N VAL A 13 -1.55 -15.51 -8.29
CA VAL A 13 -2.00 -15.77 -9.66
C VAL A 13 -3.10 -14.80 -10.06
N ALA A 14 -4.09 -14.54 -9.18
CA ALA A 14 -5.18 -13.60 -9.47
C ALA A 14 -4.67 -12.18 -9.77
N ILE A 15 -3.67 -11.72 -9.02
CA ILE A 15 -3.06 -10.38 -9.16
C ILE A 15 -2.09 -10.30 -10.37
N SER A 16 -1.62 -11.45 -10.86
CA SER A 16 -0.72 -11.53 -12.03
C SER A 16 -1.42 -11.15 -13.36
N PRO A 17 -0.66 -10.67 -14.38
CA PRO A 17 -1.19 -10.37 -15.70
C PRO A 17 -1.86 -11.59 -16.34
N ALA A 18 -3.01 -11.40 -16.99
CA ALA A 18 -3.85 -12.47 -17.54
C ALA A 18 -3.06 -13.46 -18.41
N ALA A 19 -2.19 -12.95 -19.28
CA ALA A 19 -1.36 -13.75 -20.20
C ALA A 19 -0.39 -14.74 -19.51
N HIS A 20 -0.08 -14.55 -18.23
CA HIS A 20 0.89 -15.38 -17.50
C HIS A 20 0.27 -16.18 -16.35
N ARG A 21 -1.06 -16.11 -16.15
CA ARG A 21 -1.70 -16.69 -14.96
C ARG A 21 -1.60 -18.21 -14.92
N GLU A 22 -1.79 -18.86 -16.06
CA GLU A 22 -1.75 -20.31 -16.17
C GLU A 22 -0.33 -20.82 -15.90
N THR A 23 0.66 -20.29 -16.63
CA THR A 23 2.08 -20.65 -16.43
C THR A 23 2.56 -20.37 -15.00
N ARG A 24 2.21 -19.22 -14.41
CA ARG A 24 2.60 -18.91 -13.02
C ARG A 24 1.87 -19.76 -11.99
N ARG A 25 0.63 -20.16 -12.26
CA ARG A 25 -0.10 -21.08 -11.38
C ARG A 25 0.63 -22.41 -11.30
N GLU A 26 1.01 -22.97 -12.45
CA GLU A 26 1.75 -24.22 -12.53
C GLU A 26 3.13 -24.09 -11.89
N GLN A 27 3.91 -23.07 -12.29
CA GLN A 27 5.26 -22.84 -11.75
C GLN A 27 5.25 -22.65 -10.24
N TRP A 28 4.44 -21.74 -9.71
CA TRP A 28 4.44 -21.47 -8.27
C TRP A 28 3.83 -22.60 -7.43
N ALA A 29 2.86 -23.34 -7.97
CA ALA A 29 2.36 -24.54 -7.30
C ALA A 29 3.43 -25.62 -7.23
N ALA A 30 4.16 -25.84 -8.33
CA ALA A 30 5.28 -26.79 -8.38
C ALA A 30 6.41 -26.37 -7.42
N ASP A 31 6.80 -25.09 -7.41
CA ASP A 31 7.84 -24.57 -6.51
C ASP A 31 7.47 -24.79 -5.03
N VAL A 32 6.22 -24.51 -4.65
CA VAL A 32 5.74 -24.71 -3.28
C VAL A 32 5.63 -26.20 -2.92
N GLN A 33 5.30 -27.06 -3.88
CA GLN A 33 5.21 -28.50 -3.67
C GLN A 33 6.61 -29.14 -3.54
N GLY A 34 7.57 -28.73 -4.36
CA GLY A 34 8.95 -29.19 -4.34
C GLY A 34 9.81 -28.57 -3.23
N ALA A 35 9.30 -27.58 -2.50
CA ALA A 35 10.02 -26.88 -1.43
C ALA A 35 10.63 -27.82 -0.38
N ALA A 36 9.88 -28.87 -0.02
CA ALA A 36 10.30 -29.82 1.02
C ALA A 36 11.49 -30.70 0.58
N GLU A 37 11.66 -30.93 -0.72
CA GLU A 37 12.79 -31.69 -1.26
C GLU A 37 14.10 -30.89 -1.21
N LEU A 38 14.00 -29.57 -1.06
CA LEU A 38 15.12 -28.63 -1.03
C LEU A 38 15.36 -28.01 0.35
N ASP A 39 14.74 -28.56 1.41
CA ASP A 39 14.75 -27.99 2.77
C ASP A 39 14.31 -26.51 2.84
N LEU A 40 13.45 -26.08 1.91
CA LEU A 40 12.90 -24.73 1.88
C LEU A 40 11.52 -24.69 2.53
N SER A 41 11.19 -23.56 3.18
CA SER A 41 9.85 -23.33 3.73
C SER A 41 8.83 -23.14 2.58
N PRO A 42 7.82 -24.01 2.43
CA PRO A 42 6.77 -23.87 1.42
C PRO A 42 6.02 -22.53 1.57
N THR A 43 5.79 -22.12 2.83
CA THR A 43 5.13 -20.86 3.16
C THR A 43 5.95 -19.65 2.72
N ALA A 44 7.27 -19.70 2.88
CA ALA A 44 8.15 -18.63 2.42
C ALA A 44 8.14 -18.49 0.90
N LEU A 45 8.10 -19.61 0.16
CA LEU A 45 7.98 -19.60 -1.30
C LEU A 45 6.60 -19.09 -1.76
N ALA A 46 5.52 -19.52 -1.11
CA ALA A 46 4.17 -19.02 -1.42
C ALA A 46 4.05 -17.50 -1.16
N PHE A 47 4.67 -17.01 -0.09
CA PHE A 47 4.76 -15.58 0.20
C PHE A 47 5.67 -14.83 -0.80
N GLY A 48 6.77 -15.47 -1.22
CA GLY A 48 7.66 -14.98 -2.28
C GLY A 48 6.92 -14.84 -3.61
N ALA A 49 6.11 -15.82 -4.00
CA ALA A 49 5.25 -15.77 -5.18
C ALA A 49 4.24 -14.62 -5.10
N PHE A 50 3.56 -14.47 -3.95
CA PHE A 50 2.60 -13.39 -3.71
C PHE A 50 3.23 -12.00 -3.81
N THR A 51 4.34 -11.77 -3.13
CA THR A 51 5.08 -10.50 -3.18
C THR A 51 5.66 -10.24 -4.58
N THR A 52 6.14 -11.28 -5.26
CA THR A 52 6.59 -11.17 -6.66
C THR A 52 5.45 -10.73 -7.58
N ALA A 53 4.28 -11.34 -7.48
CA ALA A 53 3.10 -10.92 -8.24
C ALA A 53 2.70 -9.47 -7.95
N LEU A 54 2.73 -9.07 -6.67
CA LEU A 54 2.33 -7.75 -6.22
C LEU A 54 3.29 -6.65 -6.71
N PHE A 55 4.60 -6.90 -6.66
CA PHE A 55 5.62 -5.87 -6.91
C PHE A 55 6.22 -5.92 -8.33
N HIS A 56 6.21 -7.07 -9.00
CA HIS A 56 6.92 -7.28 -10.28
C HIS A 56 6.00 -7.47 -11.50
N ARG A 57 4.75 -6.98 -11.43
CA ARG A 57 3.71 -7.07 -12.49
C ARG A 57 4.11 -6.59 -13.90
N ARG A 58 5.25 -5.89 -14.08
CA ARG A 58 5.70 -5.31 -15.37
C ARG A 58 7.06 -5.80 -15.87
N ALA A 59 7.64 -6.82 -15.26
CA ALA A 59 8.86 -7.41 -15.82
C ALA A 59 8.49 -8.33 -17.00
N ASP A 60 7.88 -7.78 -18.05
CA ASP A 60 7.95 -8.38 -19.39
C ASP A 60 9.37 -8.14 -19.90
N ARG A 61 10.36 -8.73 -19.23
CA ARG A 61 11.65 -8.94 -19.86
C ARG A 61 11.37 -10.03 -20.89
N ARG A 62 11.30 -9.64 -22.16
CA ARG A 62 11.54 -10.58 -23.26
C ARG A 62 12.87 -11.25 -22.95
N THR A 63 12.83 -12.43 -22.34
CA THR A 63 13.96 -13.34 -22.32
C THR A 63 14.05 -13.92 -23.71
N THR A 64 14.52 -13.10 -24.65
CA THR A 64 15.10 -13.54 -25.92
C THR A 64 16.40 -14.26 -25.58
N TRP A 65 16.28 -15.44 -24.97
CA TRP A 65 17.40 -16.37 -24.77
C TRP A 65 17.41 -17.48 -25.82
N GLY A 66 16.59 -17.35 -26.88
CA GLY A 66 16.39 -18.39 -27.87
C GLY A 66 17.20 -18.29 -29.17
N THR A 67 17.68 -17.11 -29.61
CA THR A 67 18.09 -16.98 -31.03
C THR A 67 19.18 -15.96 -31.34
N THR A 68 20.24 -15.80 -30.53
CA THR A 68 21.50 -15.22 -31.05
C THR A 68 22.69 -15.58 -30.16
N MET A 69 23.36 -16.68 -30.49
CA MET A 69 24.77 -16.92 -30.12
C MET A 69 25.66 -15.96 -30.92
N THR A 70 25.67 -14.66 -30.61
CA THR A 70 26.76 -13.72 -30.98
C THR A 70 26.40 -12.33 -30.46
N ALA A 71 26.83 -11.97 -29.25
CA ALA A 71 27.01 -10.57 -28.88
C ALA A 71 27.94 -10.45 -27.68
N VAL A 72 29.11 -9.87 -27.95
CA VAL A 72 29.97 -8.98 -27.15
C VAL A 72 29.58 -8.82 -25.66
N PRO A 73 30.55 -8.91 -24.72
CA PRO A 73 30.30 -8.62 -23.31
C PRO A 73 30.06 -7.12 -23.13
N LEU A 74 28.81 -6.69 -23.25
CA LEU A 74 28.41 -5.38 -22.74
C LEU A 74 28.36 -5.51 -21.22
N ASP A 75 29.18 -4.69 -20.59
CA ASP A 75 29.31 -4.49 -19.14
C ASP A 75 28.02 -3.84 -18.60
N VAL A 76 26.92 -4.58 -18.67
CA VAL A 76 25.65 -4.21 -18.05
C VAL A 76 25.75 -4.69 -16.62
N ARG A 77 26.33 -3.86 -15.75
CA ARG A 77 26.03 -3.98 -14.31
C ARG A 77 24.51 -4.01 -14.20
N PRO A 78 23.89 -5.13 -13.80
CA PRO A 78 22.46 -5.14 -13.57
C PRO A 78 22.23 -4.14 -12.46
N GLU A 79 21.54 -3.03 -12.77
CA GLU A 79 21.05 -2.14 -11.72
C GLU A 79 20.37 -3.05 -10.68
N PRO A 80 20.83 -3.05 -9.42
CA PRO A 80 20.28 -3.93 -8.41
C PRO A 80 18.78 -3.69 -8.37
N HIS A 81 18.02 -4.79 -8.46
CA HIS A 81 16.55 -4.79 -8.53
C HIS A 81 16.00 -3.93 -7.38
N ARG A 82 15.71 -2.65 -7.65
CA ARG A 82 15.14 -1.75 -6.64
C ARG A 82 13.69 -2.13 -6.48
N VAL A 83 13.40 -2.91 -5.44
CA VAL A 83 12.04 -3.18 -4.97
C VAL A 83 11.32 -1.84 -4.90
N ARG A 84 10.14 -1.77 -5.51
CA ARG A 84 9.31 -0.56 -5.44
C ARG A 84 8.87 -0.38 -3.99
N THR A 85 9.53 0.51 -3.26
CA THR A 85 9.31 0.70 -1.81
C THR A 85 7.91 1.22 -1.50
N VAL A 86 7.34 2.07 -2.36
CA VAL A 86 5.99 2.66 -2.16
C VAL A 86 4.89 1.61 -1.98
N PRO A 87 4.69 0.63 -2.90
CA PRO A 87 3.66 -0.40 -2.70
C PRO A 87 3.95 -1.30 -1.50
N VAL A 88 5.21 -1.50 -1.10
CA VAL A 88 5.56 -2.23 0.13
C VAL A 88 5.05 -1.46 1.35
N LEU A 89 5.33 -0.16 1.43
CA LEU A 89 4.85 0.70 2.52
C LEU A 89 3.32 0.77 2.58
N VAL A 90 2.66 0.81 1.42
CA VAL A 90 1.19 0.73 1.34
C VAL A 90 0.67 -0.61 1.87
N ALA A 91 1.32 -1.72 1.50
CA ALA A 91 0.95 -3.04 2.02
C ALA A 91 1.16 -3.14 3.53
N VAL A 92 2.25 -2.55 4.06
CA VAL A 92 2.51 -2.46 5.51
C VAL A 92 1.41 -1.65 6.21
N ALA A 93 1.00 -0.51 5.65
CA ALA A 93 -0.10 0.28 6.21
C ALA A 93 -1.41 -0.53 6.28
N ILE A 94 -1.77 -1.24 5.20
CA ILE A 94 -2.96 -2.09 5.16
C ILE A 94 -2.85 -3.24 6.17
N ALA A 95 -1.71 -3.93 6.22
CA ALA A 95 -1.48 -5.02 7.16
C ALA A 95 -1.59 -4.56 8.62
N SER A 96 -1.10 -3.36 8.92
CA SER A 96 -1.22 -2.74 10.24
C SER A 96 -2.69 -2.48 10.62
N LEU A 97 -3.49 -1.97 9.68
CA LEU A 97 -4.93 -1.76 9.89
C LEU A 97 -5.70 -3.08 10.07
N LEU A 98 -5.29 -4.15 9.39
CA LEU A 98 -5.88 -5.48 9.61
C LEU A 98 -5.47 -6.06 10.97
N ALA A 99 -4.20 -5.88 11.34
CA ALA A 99 -3.66 -6.32 12.62
C ALA A 99 -4.34 -5.59 13.81
N SER A 100 -4.71 -4.32 13.65
CA SER A 100 -5.46 -3.61 14.70
C SER A 100 -6.85 -4.21 14.93
N GLY A 101 -7.54 -4.66 13.89
CA GLY A 101 -8.81 -5.37 14.01
C GLY A 101 -8.68 -6.65 14.84
N VAL A 102 -7.67 -7.47 14.53
CA VAL A 102 -7.37 -8.70 15.30
C VAL A 102 -6.98 -8.35 16.74
N TRP A 103 -6.15 -7.32 16.93
CA TRP A 103 -5.73 -6.87 18.24
C TRP A 103 -6.90 -6.46 19.13
N LEU A 104 -7.85 -5.72 18.59
CA LEU A 104 -9.04 -5.28 19.31
C LEU A 104 -9.95 -6.44 19.73
N LEU A 105 -10.05 -7.50 18.90
CA LEU A 105 -10.76 -8.73 19.29
C LEU A 105 -10.09 -9.41 20.50
N LEU A 106 -8.75 -9.47 20.52
CA LEU A 106 -8.01 -10.05 21.65
C LEU A 106 -8.14 -9.21 22.93
N GLN A 107 -8.28 -7.90 22.79
CA GLN A 107 -8.42 -6.98 23.92
C GLN A 107 -9.76 -7.07 24.66
N GLN A 108 -10.80 -7.67 24.06
CA GLN A 108 -12.11 -7.82 24.71
C GLN A 108 -12.03 -8.61 26.03
N ASN A 109 -11.00 -9.44 26.21
CA ASN A 109 -10.79 -10.26 27.39
C ASN A 109 -9.74 -9.69 28.37
N ALA A 110 -9.28 -8.45 28.15
CA ALA A 110 -8.26 -7.82 29.01
C ALA A 110 -8.86 -7.44 30.38
N GLY A 111 -8.50 -8.18 31.43
CA GLY A 111 -9.02 -7.96 32.78
C GLY A 111 -8.36 -6.80 33.52
N SER A 112 -7.03 -6.65 33.41
CA SER A 112 -6.28 -5.70 34.23
C SER A 112 -6.24 -4.29 33.64
N ALA A 113 -6.09 -3.27 34.49
CA ALA A 113 -5.97 -1.87 34.06
C ALA A 113 -4.74 -1.66 33.15
N THR A 114 -3.62 -2.29 33.49
CA THR A 114 -2.39 -2.24 32.68
C THR A 114 -2.59 -2.84 31.29
N GLN A 115 -3.29 -3.97 31.19
CA GLN A 115 -3.59 -4.58 29.89
C GLN A 115 -4.45 -3.67 29.02
N ARG A 116 -5.41 -2.94 29.60
CA ARG A 116 -6.23 -1.97 28.85
C ARG A 116 -5.41 -0.79 28.33
N VAL A 117 -4.49 -0.25 29.14
CA VAL A 117 -3.60 0.85 28.70
C VAL A 117 -2.68 0.39 27.58
N VAL A 118 -2.04 -0.77 27.73
CA VAL A 118 -1.19 -1.36 26.67
C VAL A 118 -2.01 -1.65 25.42
N GLY A 119 -3.23 -2.18 25.59
CA GLY A 119 -4.18 -2.43 24.51
C GLY A 119 -4.52 -1.18 23.72
N MET A 120 -4.81 -0.08 24.43
CA MET A 120 -5.09 1.23 23.85
C MET A 120 -3.88 1.77 23.08
N LEU A 121 -2.69 1.77 23.69
CA LEU A 121 -1.46 2.26 23.04
C LEU A 121 -1.09 1.44 21.79
N ALA A 122 -1.19 0.12 21.87
CA ALA A 122 -0.95 -0.75 20.72
C ALA A 122 -2.00 -0.55 19.62
N GLY A 123 -3.27 -0.36 19.98
CA GLY A 123 -4.33 0.00 19.03
C GLY A 123 -4.04 1.32 18.32
N GLN A 124 -3.67 2.36 19.08
CA GLN A 124 -3.28 3.67 18.54
C GLN A 124 -2.09 3.57 17.58
N ALA A 125 -1.08 2.78 17.94
CA ALA A 125 0.09 2.56 17.11
C ALA A 125 -0.28 1.86 15.78
N LEU A 126 -1.09 0.80 15.83
CA LEU A 126 -1.46 0.01 14.65
C LEU A 126 -2.44 0.75 13.73
N VAL A 127 -3.35 1.55 14.28
CA VAL A 127 -4.36 2.27 13.49
C VAL A 127 -3.80 3.56 12.89
N HIS A 128 -3.02 4.32 13.66
CA HIS A 128 -2.62 5.68 13.24
C HIS A 128 -1.13 5.80 12.96
N VAL A 129 -0.27 5.39 13.89
CA VAL A 129 1.17 5.65 13.80
C VAL A 129 1.81 4.90 12.63
N VAL A 130 1.63 3.57 12.56
CA VAL A 130 2.28 2.75 11.53
C VAL A 130 1.76 3.10 10.14
N PRO A 131 0.44 3.20 9.87
CA PRO A 131 -0.06 3.64 8.57
C PRO A 131 0.38 5.07 8.22
N GLY A 132 0.30 6.00 9.17
CA GLY A 132 0.67 7.40 8.96
C GLY A 132 2.13 7.57 8.58
N VAL A 133 3.04 6.92 9.31
CA VAL A 133 4.48 6.92 9.00
C VAL A 133 4.75 6.23 7.66
N ALA A 134 4.14 5.06 7.40
CA ALA A 134 4.34 4.35 6.15
C ALA A 134 3.89 5.17 4.94
N VAL A 135 2.73 5.83 5.02
CA VAL A 135 2.21 6.72 3.98
C VAL A 135 3.11 7.97 3.83
N ALA A 136 3.55 8.59 4.92
CA ALA A 136 4.45 9.75 4.86
C ALA A 136 5.79 9.41 4.18
N VAL A 137 6.40 8.28 4.54
CA VAL A 137 7.63 7.79 3.88
C VAL A 137 7.34 7.47 2.42
N ALA A 138 6.22 6.83 2.11
CA ALA A 138 5.82 6.56 0.74
C ALA A 138 5.71 7.85 -0.09
N VAL A 139 5.13 8.92 0.49
CA VAL A 139 5.05 10.25 -0.13
C VAL A 139 6.43 10.85 -0.40
N LEU A 140 7.35 10.75 0.56
CA LEU A 140 8.73 11.22 0.40
C LEU A 140 9.49 10.48 -0.72
N LEU A 141 9.15 9.21 -0.95
CA LEU A 141 9.75 8.36 -1.99
C LEU A 141 9.09 8.52 -3.36
N LEU A 142 8.04 9.33 -3.49
CA LEU A 142 7.42 9.60 -4.79
C LEU A 142 8.39 10.32 -5.74
N ARG A 143 8.15 10.14 -7.03
CA ARG A 143 8.86 10.84 -8.11
C ARG A 143 8.21 12.20 -8.38
N ALA A 144 8.30 13.10 -7.41
CA ALA A 144 7.79 14.46 -7.51
C ALA A 144 8.85 15.47 -7.07
N THR A 145 8.59 16.77 -7.27
CA THR A 145 9.51 17.81 -6.83
C THR A 145 9.69 17.77 -5.31
N ALA A 146 10.91 18.04 -4.84
CA ALA A 146 11.23 18.07 -3.41
C ALA A 146 10.23 18.88 -2.54
N PRO A 147 9.80 20.10 -2.91
CA PRO A 147 8.83 20.85 -2.11
C PRO A 147 7.48 20.14 -2.00
N ARG A 148 6.92 19.61 -3.10
CA ARG A 148 5.61 18.92 -3.09
C ARG A 148 5.61 17.69 -2.19
N ARG A 149 6.69 16.89 -2.22
CA ARG A 149 6.84 15.71 -1.36
C ARG A 149 6.93 16.07 0.11
N ARG A 150 7.69 17.12 0.45
CA ARG A 150 7.82 17.59 1.84
C ARG A 150 6.49 18.09 2.39
N ILE A 151 5.77 18.90 1.61
CA ILE A 151 4.43 19.39 1.98
C ILE A 151 3.44 18.23 2.15
N GLY A 152 3.39 17.32 1.19
CA GLY A 152 2.49 16.17 1.27
C GLY A 152 2.78 15.29 2.49
N ALA A 153 4.06 15.01 2.76
CA ALA A 153 4.47 14.23 3.91
C ALA A 153 4.20 14.96 5.24
N SER A 154 4.40 16.27 5.32
CA SER A 154 4.10 17.04 6.53
C SER A 154 2.61 17.08 6.82
N MET A 155 1.75 17.16 5.80
CA MET A 155 0.29 17.07 5.96
C MET A 155 -0.13 15.71 6.52
N VAL A 156 0.40 14.61 5.98
CA VAL A 156 0.12 13.25 6.48
C VAL A 156 0.59 13.10 7.93
N LEU A 157 1.81 13.54 8.25
CA LEU A 157 2.36 13.46 9.61
C LEU A 157 1.57 14.32 10.60
N ALA A 158 1.20 15.55 10.23
CA ALA A 158 0.41 16.43 11.08
C ALA A 158 -0.95 15.80 11.42
N ALA A 159 -1.67 15.28 10.42
CA ALA A 159 -2.93 14.58 10.64
C ALA A 159 -2.76 13.32 11.51
N THR A 160 -1.66 12.58 11.32
CA THR A 160 -1.32 11.41 12.15
C THR A 160 -1.09 11.80 13.61
N VAL A 161 -0.31 12.84 13.86
CA VAL A 161 -0.05 13.35 15.22
C VAL A 161 -1.34 13.80 15.88
N VAL A 162 -2.19 14.55 15.18
CA VAL A 162 -3.47 14.98 15.73
C VAL A 162 -4.35 13.77 16.06
N MET A 163 -4.47 12.79 15.16
CA MET A 163 -5.25 11.57 15.40
C MET A 163 -4.78 10.80 16.64
N VAL A 164 -3.46 10.72 16.88
CA VAL A 164 -2.89 10.05 18.06
C VAL A 164 -3.14 10.83 19.35
N LEU A 165 -3.15 12.16 19.28
CA LEU A 165 -3.33 13.01 20.46
C LEU A 165 -4.80 13.19 20.87
N VAL A 166 -5.73 13.16 19.92
CA VAL A 166 -7.16 13.40 20.16
C VAL A 166 -7.76 12.54 21.28
N PRO A 167 -7.50 11.22 21.38
CA PRO A 167 -7.98 10.39 22.48
C PRO A 167 -7.43 10.78 23.86
N SER A 168 -6.30 11.50 23.89
CA SER A 168 -5.67 11.97 25.13
C SER A 168 -6.17 13.35 25.57
N LEU A 169 -6.94 14.05 24.71
CA LEU A 169 -7.51 15.34 25.05
C LEU A 169 -8.71 15.13 26.00
N PRO A 170 -8.90 16.00 27.01
CA PRO A 170 -10.04 15.96 27.91
C PRO A 170 -11.31 16.47 27.22
N VAL A 171 -11.66 15.88 26.08
CA VAL A 171 -12.88 16.21 25.34
C VAL A 171 -14.02 15.37 25.91
N THR A 172 -14.88 16.02 26.70
CA THR A 172 -16.12 15.41 27.20
C THR A 172 -17.18 15.41 26.11
N GLY A 173 -17.05 14.55 25.10
CA GLY A 173 -18.04 14.44 24.03
C GLY A 173 -17.58 13.65 22.81
N PRO A 174 -18.51 13.25 21.92
CA PRO A 174 -18.15 12.68 20.64
C PRO A 174 -17.36 13.69 19.82
N ILE A 175 -16.38 13.19 19.06
CA ILE A 175 -15.59 14.02 18.15
C ILE A 175 -16.55 14.60 17.08
N PRO A 176 -16.57 15.92 16.86
CA PRO A 176 -17.40 16.54 15.83
C PRO A 176 -17.13 15.93 14.45
N PHE A 177 -18.18 15.74 13.67
CA PHE A 177 -18.11 15.15 12.33
C PHE A 177 -17.10 15.87 11.43
N GLU A 178 -17.12 17.20 11.44
CA GLU A 178 -16.27 18.06 10.62
C GLU A 178 -14.79 17.82 10.92
N PHE A 179 -14.48 17.54 12.18
CA PHE A 179 -13.12 17.28 12.63
C PHE A 179 -12.63 15.90 12.16
N SER A 180 -13.46 14.86 12.29
CA SER A 180 -13.15 13.52 11.74
C SER A 180 -12.96 13.54 10.22
N LEU A 181 -13.82 14.29 9.52
CA LEU A 181 -13.72 14.50 8.08
C LEU A 181 -12.41 15.20 7.70
N LEU A 182 -12.07 16.28 8.41
CA LEU A 182 -10.83 17.04 8.15
C LEU A 182 -9.59 16.17 8.34
N LEU A 183 -9.52 15.41 9.43
CA LEU A 183 -8.38 14.54 9.72
C LEU A 183 -8.24 13.39 8.71
N THR A 184 -9.34 12.99 8.08
CA THR A 184 -9.31 12.00 6.98
C THR A 184 -8.93 12.66 5.65
N LEU A 185 -9.40 13.86 5.35
CA LEU A 185 -9.11 14.51 4.07
C LEU A 185 -7.68 15.05 3.98
N VAL A 186 -7.10 15.55 5.06
CA VAL A 186 -5.75 16.16 5.06
C VAL A 186 -4.65 15.22 4.52
N PRO A 187 -4.53 13.94 4.96
CA PRO A 187 -3.55 13.01 4.41
C PRO A 187 -3.78 12.74 2.92
N LEU A 188 -5.04 12.65 2.47
CA LEU A 188 -5.37 12.40 1.06
C LEU A 188 -5.00 13.60 0.18
N VAL A 189 -5.31 14.81 0.65
CA VAL A 189 -4.90 16.06 -0.02
C VAL A 189 -3.38 16.12 -0.08
N GLY A 190 -2.67 15.81 1.01
CA GLY A 190 -1.21 15.74 1.03
C GLY A 190 -0.65 14.76 -0.01
N TRP A 191 -1.28 13.59 -0.16
CA TRP A 191 -0.93 12.61 -1.19
C TRP A 191 -1.18 13.13 -2.61
N PHE A 192 -2.30 13.80 -2.86
CA PHE A 192 -2.62 14.37 -4.18
C PHE A 192 -1.70 15.52 -4.56
N VAL A 193 -1.37 16.39 -3.60
CA VAL A 193 -0.35 17.45 -3.77
C VAL A 193 0.99 16.84 -4.15
N ALA A 194 1.39 15.74 -3.50
CA ALA A 194 2.65 15.07 -3.81
C ALA A 194 2.65 14.38 -5.17
N THR A 195 1.53 13.79 -5.60
CA THR A 195 1.44 13.03 -6.88
C THR A 195 1.03 13.89 -8.08
N SER A 196 0.74 15.18 -7.87
CA SER A 196 0.25 16.12 -8.91
C SER A 196 -0.97 15.57 -9.66
N THR A 197 -1.92 15.02 -8.91
CA THR A 197 -3.06 14.29 -9.48
C THR A 197 -3.98 15.25 -10.26
N PRO A 198 -4.49 14.88 -11.45
CA PRO A 198 -5.45 15.71 -12.17
C PRO A 198 -6.72 15.93 -11.34
N TRP A 199 -7.39 17.07 -11.56
CA TRP A 199 -8.60 17.45 -10.83
C TRP A 199 -9.68 16.35 -10.83
N ALA A 200 -9.80 15.58 -11.92
CA ALA A 200 -10.76 14.48 -12.02
C ALA A 200 -10.54 13.38 -10.96
N ALA A 201 -9.30 13.15 -10.54
CA ALA A 201 -8.98 12.17 -9.50
C ALA A 201 -9.39 12.63 -8.09
N TRP A 202 -9.72 13.90 -7.90
CA TRP A 202 -10.25 14.39 -6.63
C TRP A 202 -11.64 13.84 -6.33
N SER A 203 -12.35 13.32 -7.34
CA SER A 203 -13.57 12.54 -7.13
C SER A 203 -13.35 11.33 -6.19
N PHE A 204 -12.13 10.78 -6.12
CA PHE A 204 -11.81 9.71 -5.18
C PHE A 204 -11.83 10.16 -3.72
N ALA A 205 -11.82 11.47 -3.43
CA ALA A 205 -12.01 12.00 -2.08
C ALA A 205 -13.46 11.83 -1.58
N VAL A 206 -14.43 11.65 -2.48
CA VAL A 206 -15.83 11.38 -2.10
C VAL A 206 -15.95 10.07 -1.34
N LEU A 207 -15.16 9.05 -1.71
CA LEU A 207 -15.22 7.73 -1.08
C LEU A 207 -14.96 7.76 0.44
N PRO A 208 -13.82 8.28 0.93
CA PRO A 208 -13.59 8.39 2.38
C PRO A 208 -14.60 9.32 3.04
N MET A 209 -15.09 10.37 2.38
CA MET A 209 -16.15 11.23 2.95
C MET A 209 -17.44 10.46 3.18
N VAL A 210 -17.92 9.70 2.20
CA VAL A 210 -19.13 8.88 2.32
C VAL A 210 -18.98 7.86 3.44
N LEU A 211 -17.80 7.25 3.59
CA LEU A 211 -17.55 6.26 4.63
C LEU A 211 -17.49 6.89 6.03
N VAL A 212 -16.85 8.04 6.19
CA VAL A 212 -16.86 8.80 7.46
C VAL A 212 -18.29 9.24 7.80
N SER A 213 -19.08 9.70 6.82
CA SER A 213 -20.50 10.02 7.03
C SER A 213 -21.32 8.80 7.44
N ALA A 214 -21.11 7.65 6.79
CA ALA A 214 -21.80 6.41 7.11
C ALA A 214 -21.40 5.88 8.51
N GLU A 215 -20.15 6.06 8.90
CA GLU A 215 -19.67 5.75 10.25
C GLU A 215 -20.33 6.66 11.30
N HIS A 216 -20.30 7.97 11.06
CA HIS A 216 -20.81 8.97 11.99
C HIS A 216 -22.33 8.90 12.19
N THR A 217 -23.08 8.57 11.13
CA THR A 217 -24.54 8.38 11.19
C THR A 217 -24.96 7.07 11.85
N GLY A 218 -24.03 6.18 12.20
CA GLY A 218 -24.35 4.88 12.74
C GLY A 218 -24.72 3.84 11.67
N ALA A 219 -24.80 4.22 10.40
CA ALA A 219 -25.25 3.34 9.31
C ALA A 219 -24.33 2.12 9.10
N LEU A 220 -23.02 2.27 9.33
CA LEU A 220 -22.10 1.13 9.26
C LEU A 220 -22.32 0.10 10.38
N TRP A 221 -22.83 0.56 11.52
CA TRP A 221 -23.03 -0.27 12.71
C TRP A 221 -24.29 -1.12 12.64
N THR A 222 -25.27 -0.74 11.80
CA THR A 222 -26.45 -1.56 11.54
C THR A 222 -26.17 -2.70 10.55
N LEU A 223 -25.10 -2.57 9.76
CA LEU A 223 -24.73 -3.52 8.70
C LEU A 223 -23.76 -4.60 9.16
N LEU A 224 -23.04 -4.39 10.27
CA LEU A 224 -22.02 -5.33 10.76
C LEU A 224 -22.28 -5.74 12.21
N PRO A 225 -22.00 -7.00 12.58
CA PRO A 225 -22.08 -7.43 13.97
C PRO A 225 -21.10 -6.65 14.84
N ALA A 226 -21.47 -6.38 16.11
CA ALA A 226 -20.69 -5.55 17.04
C ALA A 226 -19.23 -6.02 17.24
N GLN A 227 -18.94 -7.31 17.04
CA GLN A 227 -17.57 -7.82 17.09
C GLN A 227 -16.66 -7.30 15.95
N TRP A 228 -17.22 -6.75 14.86
CA TRP A 228 -16.48 -6.20 13.72
C TRP A 228 -16.26 -4.68 13.82
N ASN A 229 -16.74 -4.04 14.89
CA ASN A 229 -16.64 -2.60 15.11
C ASN A 229 -15.20 -2.08 15.02
N SER A 230 -14.25 -2.89 15.45
CA SER A 230 -12.81 -2.64 15.36
C SER A 230 -12.30 -2.43 13.92
N ILE A 231 -12.89 -3.15 12.97
CA ILE A 231 -12.53 -3.07 11.55
C ILE A 231 -13.17 -1.84 10.91
N LEU A 232 -14.34 -1.42 11.38
CA LEU A 232 -15.02 -0.20 10.91
C LEU A 232 -14.18 1.06 11.11
N PHE A 233 -13.46 1.17 12.22
CA PHE A 233 -12.53 2.29 12.45
C PHE A 233 -11.38 2.35 11.43
N GLY A 234 -11.00 1.22 10.83
CA GLY A 234 -9.97 1.15 9.79
C GLY A 234 -10.49 1.46 8.38
N VAL A 235 -11.81 1.45 8.16
CA VAL A 235 -12.43 1.59 6.83
C VAL A 235 -12.13 2.94 6.17
N PRO A 236 -12.25 4.10 6.86
CA PRO A 236 -11.87 5.39 6.29
C PRO A 236 -10.40 5.44 5.87
N TYR A 237 -9.50 4.85 6.65
CA TYR A 237 -8.06 4.79 6.34
C TYR A 237 -7.76 3.87 5.16
N LEU A 238 -8.43 2.72 5.06
CA LEU A 238 -8.32 1.84 3.89
C LEU A 238 -8.81 2.56 2.63
N ALA A 239 -9.93 3.26 2.70
CA ALA A 239 -10.46 4.05 1.60
C ALA A 239 -9.51 5.18 1.19
N LEU A 240 -8.86 5.83 2.15
CA LEU A 240 -7.82 6.83 1.90
C LEU A 240 -6.61 6.25 1.17
N ILE A 241 -6.11 5.10 1.63
CA ILE A 241 -4.99 4.39 0.99
C ILE A 241 -5.37 3.99 -0.44
N LEU A 242 -6.57 3.44 -0.64
CA LEU A 242 -7.09 3.04 -1.94
C LEU A 242 -7.28 4.24 -2.88
N ALA A 243 -7.87 5.34 -2.39
CA ALA A 243 -8.06 6.57 -3.14
C ALA A 243 -6.72 7.19 -3.57
N GLY A 244 -5.74 7.24 -2.66
CA GLY A 244 -4.39 7.69 -2.97
C GLY A 244 -3.71 6.79 -4.01
N PHE A 245 -3.82 5.47 -3.85
CA PHE A 245 -3.24 4.51 -4.79
C PHE A 245 -3.89 4.61 -6.19
N LEU A 246 -5.22 4.66 -6.26
CA LEU A 246 -5.96 4.79 -7.52
C LEU A 246 -5.67 6.15 -8.18
N GLY A 247 -5.71 7.24 -7.43
CA GLY A 247 -5.36 8.58 -7.90
C GLY A 247 -3.94 8.64 -8.49
N SER A 248 -2.97 7.98 -7.84
CA SER A 248 -1.59 7.93 -8.33
C SER A 248 -1.43 7.24 -9.70
N ARG A 249 -2.39 6.39 -10.10
CA ARG A 249 -2.40 5.79 -11.45
C ARG A 249 -2.67 6.79 -12.56
N PHE A 250 -3.35 7.89 -12.23
CA PHE A 250 -3.68 8.99 -13.12
C PHE A 250 -2.66 10.13 -13.06
N SER A 251 -1.54 9.96 -12.36
CA SER A 251 -0.48 10.97 -12.28
C SER A 251 0.05 11.31 -13.68
N THR A 252 0.08 12.61 -13.97
CA THR A 252 0.50 13.20 -15.25
C THR A 252 2.02 13.23 -15.41
N ASP A 253 2.79 12.98 -14.34
CA ASP A 253 4.26 12.96 -14.35
C ASP A 253 4.87 11.78 -15.15
N ARG A 254 4.03 10.91 -15.73
CA ARG A 254 4.48 9.72 -16.46
C ARG A 254 5.07 10.00 -17.85
N SER A 255 5.02 11.23 -18.35
CA SER A 255 5.30 11.51 -19.77
C SER A 255 6.55 12.34 -20.07
N ARG A 256 7.34 12.79 -19.09
CA ARG A 256 8.73 13.23 -19.38
C ARG A 256 9.65 12.01 -19.45
N ARG A 257 9.30 11.06 -20.32
CA ARG A 257 10.35 10.26 -20.96
C ARG A 257 11.25 11.28 -21.63
N PHE A 258 12.55 11.17 -21.36
CA PHE A 258 13.58 11.79 -22.16
C PHE A 258 13.21 11.51 -23.63
N VAL A 259 12.66 12.52 -24.30
CA VAL A 259 12.86 12.67 -25.73
C VAL A 259 14.37 12.85 -25.78
N VAL A 260 15.08 11.75 -26.03
CA VAL A 260 16.45 11.84 -26.51
C VAL A 260 16.35 12.81 -27.68
N PRO A 261 17.06 13.96 -27.65
CA PRO A 261 17.04 14.84 -28.80
C PRO A 261 17.51 14.01 -29.99
N GLU A 262 16.59 13.67 -30.89
CA GLU A 262 16.91 13.15 -32.22
C GLU A 262 17.61 14.27 -32.95
N GLY A 263 18.92 14.42 -32.70
CA GLY A 263 19.66 15.60 -33.14
C GLY A 263 21.16 15.59 -32.83
N ALA A 264 21.70 14.52 -32.23
CA ALA A 264 23.14 14.28 -32.20
C ALA A 264 23.54 13.25 -33.27
N LEU A 265 23.05 13.44 -34.51
CA LEU A 265 23.72 12.90 -35.67
C LEU A 265 25.02 13.70 -35.81
N VAL A 266 26.10 13.15 -35.27
CA VAL A 266 27.46 13.58 -35.59
C VAL A 266 27.62 13.34 -37.08
N ASP A 267 27.57 14.41 -37.86
CA ASP A 267 27.94 14.38 -39.27
C ASP A 267 29.41 13.96 -39.34
N LYS A 268 29.64 12.76 -39.90
CA LYS A 268 30.98 12.20 -40.15
C LYS A 268 31.25 12.16 -41.65
N SER A 269 30.92 13.23 -42.38
CA SER A 269 31.48 13.41 -43.71
C SER A 269 32.95 13.83 -43.59
N VAL A 270 33.83 12.83 -43.71
CA VAL A 270 35.22 12.96 -44.14
C VAL A 270 35.24 12.95 -45.66
#